data_AF-A0A6A8MBU3-F1
#
_entry.id   AF-A0A6A8MBU3-F1
#
_cell.length_a   1.000
_cell.length_b   1.000
_cell.length_c   1.000
_cell.angle_alpha   90.00
_cell.angle_beta   90.00
_cell.angle_gamma   90.00
#
_symmetry.space_group_name_H-M   'P 1'
#
loop_
_entity.id
_entity.type
_entity.pdbx_description
1 polymer ?
#
loop_
_entity_poly.entity_id
_entity_poly.type
_entity_poly.pdbx_seq_one_letter_code
_entity_poly.pdbx_strand_id
1 'polypeptide(L)'
;NKLVLFDIDGERQKPIGQYGEIMFKERYPELDFSYTTDPAEAYKDMDFIFMQMRAGGLHMRQKDEHIPLSFGKIGQETCGAGGMSYGLRSCVDMVEAIHQIREYSPEAWILNYSNPAAIVAECLRREFPDDKKILNICDQPENVVRSTSRLLGCDWNDLDPVYFGLNHYGWFTHMYDRKTGEDLLPKIREIVKEKGFLPQDAEQRDKSWLETYGFVQTMMEDFPDYLPNTYDGYYLYPEYKASHLNPNYTRADEVIDGREKRVFKECEEVIKAGKLGDKFHAISDAHAEMMIKVAEAIAFNTLGRFILIVENNGAIANMQDDAMVEVVCELGINGPRPLQ
;
A
#
# COMPACT_ATOMS: atom_id res chain seq x y z
N ASN A 1 -4.54 21.81 14.45
CA ASN A 1 -3.98 20.89 13.42
C ASN A 1 -2.61 20.48 13.91
N LYS A 2 -2.43 19.21 14.27
CA LYS A 2 -1.17 18.66 14.79
C LYS A 2 -0.73 17.51 13.88
N LEU A 3 0.55 17.44 13.54
CA LEU A 3 1.15 16.31 12.83
C LEU A 3 2.48 15.98 13.48
N VAL A 4 2.65 14.73 13.91
CA VAL A 4 3.91 14.24 14.50
C VAL A 4 4.44 13.10 13.65
N LEU A 5 5.69 13.20 13.20
CA LEU A 5 6.41 12.05 12.67
C LEU A 5 7.06 11.29 13.83
N PHE A 6 6.90 9.98 13.83
CA PHE A 6 7.55 9.08 14.77
C PHE A 6 8.34 8.02 14.02
N ASP A 7 9.55 7.75 14.50
CA ASP A 7 10.40 6.66 14.04
C ASP A 7 11.30 6.19 15.18
N ILE A 8 11.72 4.93 15.14
CA ILE A 8 12.71 4.37 16.06
C ILE A 8 14.14 4.74 15.64
N ASP A 9 14.35 5.11 14.37
CA ASP A 9 15.63 5.56 13.82
C ASP A 9 15.65 7.08 13.68
N GLY A 10 16.10 7.76 14.74
CA GLY A 10 16.17 9.22 14.79
C GLY A 10 17.09 9.84 13.73
N GLU A 11 18.20 9.18 13.38
CA GLU A 11 19.13 9.70 12.38
C GLU A 11 18.54 9.61 10.97
N ARG A 12 17.83 8.51 10.66
CA ARG A 12 17.09 8.36 9.40
C ARG A 12 15.93 9.35 9.30
N GLN A 13 15.17 9.55 10.38
CA GLN A 13 13.99 10.42 10.38
C GLN A 13 14.34 11.91 10.29
N LYS A 14 15.42 12.33 10.96
CA LYS A 14 15.81 13.74 11.08
C LYS A 14 15.80 14.55 9.78
N PRO A 15 16.44 14.13 8.66
CA PRO A 15 16.37 14.90 7.43
C PRO A 15 14.96 15.02 6.84
N ILE A 16 14.11 13.99 7.00
CA ILE A 16 12.70 14.06 6.55
C ILE A 16 11.91 15.04 7.43
N GLY A 17 12.13 15.00 8.75
CA GLY A 17 11.53 15.93 9.70
C GLY A 17 11.92 17.39 9.40
N GLN A 18 13.21 17.66 9.21
CA GLN A 18 13.71 19.00 8.88
C GLN A 18 13.20 19.51 7.53
N TYR A 19 13.07 18.62 6.53
CA TYR A 19 12.40 18.94 5.28
C TYR A 19 10.94 19.35 5.52
N GLY A 20 10.20 18.57 6.33
CA GLY A 20 8.81 18.86 6.71
C GLY A 20 8.65 20.21 7.41
N GLU A 21 9.54 20.56 8.35
CA GLU A 21 9.53 21.87 9.03
C GLU A 21 9.60 23.03 8.04
N ILE A 22 10.50 22.95 7.05
CA ILE A 22 10.65 23.98 6.01
C ILE A 22 9.39 24.02 5.14
N MET A 23 8.92 22.86 4.70
CA MET A 23 7.76 22.74 3.81
C MET A 23 6.50 23.31 4.44
N PHE A 24 6.17 22.90 5.67
CA PHE A 24 4.96 23.34 6.36
C PHE A 24 5.05 24.80 6.78
N LYS A 25 6.22 25.32 7.15
CA LYS A 25 6.39 26.75 7.43
C LYS A 25 6.06 27.62 6.21
N GLU A 26 6.36 27.17 4.99
CA GLU A 26 6.05 27.91 3.77
C GLU A 26 4.62 27.69 3.26
N ARG A 27 4.06 26.47 3.42
CA ARG A 27 2.82 26.06 2.75
C ARG A 27 1.63 25.83 3.68
N TYR A 28 1.88 25.59 4.96
CA TYR A 28 0.83 25.33 5.96
C TYR A 28 1.24 25.84 7.37
N PRO A 29 1.48 27.15 7.51
CA PRO A 29 2.13 27.73 8.69
C PRO A 29 1.35 27.59 10.01
N GLU A 30 0.06 27.27 9.96
CA GLU A 30 -0.79 26.99 11.12
C GLU A 30 -0.73 25.54 11.62
N LEU A 31 -0.03 24.64 10.91
CA LEU A 31 0.19 23.27 11.34
C LEU A 31 1.19 23.22 12.49
N ASP A 32 0.79 22.62 13.60
CA ASP A 32 1.70 22.22 14.69
C ASP A 32 2.43 20.94 14.27
N PHE A 33 3.61 21.09 13.68
CA PHE A 33 4.42 20.00 13.15
C PHE A 33 5.63 19.72 14.03
N SER A 34 5.85 18.45 14.36
CA SER A 34 7.06 17.99 15.04
C SER A 34 7.47 16.59 14.58
N TYR A 35 8.68 16.17 14.95
CA TYR A 35 9.13 14.78 14.79
C TYR A 35 9.89 14.35 16.03
N THR A 36 9.71 13.10 16.45
CA THR A 36 10.28 12.58 17.71
C THR A 36 10.57 11.09 17.60
N THR A 37 11.34 10.57 18.56
CA THR A 37 11.51 9.13 18.78
C THR A 37 10.90 8.68 20.11
N ASP A 38 10.21 9.59 20.81
CA ASP A 38 9.49 9.31 22.06
C ASP A 38 8.03 8.94 21.77
N PRO A 39 7.60 7.69 22.05
CA PRO A 39 6.21 7.27 21.88
C PRO A 39 5.19 8.15 22.63
N ALA A 40 5.53 8.64 23.82
CA ALA A 40 4.61 9.42 24.63
C ALA A 40 4.34 10.80 24.00
N GLU A 41 5.34 11.41 23.37
CA GLU A 41 5.20 12.66 22.63
C GLU A 41 4.41 12.45 21.32
N ALA A 42 4.70 11.34 20.63
CA ALA A 42 4.11 11.02 19.33
C ALA A 42 2.62 10.67 19.41
N TYR A 43 2.24 9.80 20.35
CA TYR A 43 0.93 9.15 20.33
C TYR A 43 -0.11 9.82 21.21
N LYS A 44 0.25 10.85 21.97
CA LYS A 44 -0.69 11.55 22.84
C LYS A 44 -1.62 12.48 22.06
N ASP A 45 -2.91 12.37 22.37
CA ASP A 45 -4.01 13.19 21.84
C ASP A 45 -4.09 13.13 20.29
N MET A 46 -4.07 11.92 19.73
CA MET A 46 -4.15 11.66 18.29
C MET A 46 -5.54 11.17 17.86
N ASP A 47 -6.04 11.71 16.75
CA ASP A 47 -7.27 11.24 16.11
C ASP A 47 -7.01 10.09 15.13
N PHE A 48 -5.89 10.15 14.41
CA PHE A 48 -5.46 9.17 13.42
C PHE A 48 -3.97 8.87 13.58
N ILE A 49 -3.61 7.59 13.37
CA ILE A 49 -2.23 7.12 13.27
C ILE A 49 -2.03 6.50 11.90
N PHE A 50 -1.12 7.06 11.10
CA PHE A 50 -0.77 6.54 9.78
C PHE A 50 0.49 5.67 9.92
N MET A 51 0.32 4.35 9.78
CA MET A 51 1.41 3.38 9.98
C MET A 51 1.98 2.93 8.63
N GLN A 52 3.28 3.11 8.46
CA GLN A 52 4.05 2.70 7.27
C GLN A 52 5.45 2.19 7.62
N MET A 53 5.60 1.63 8.83
CA MET A 53 6.86 1.02 9.28
C MET A 53 7.31 -0.13 8.36
N ARG A 54 8.62 -0.37 8.35
CA ARG A 54 9.24 -1.57 7.79
C ARG A 54 10.17 -2.20 8.81
N ALA A 55 9.69 -3.25 9.49
CA ALA A 55 10.47 -4.00 10.46
C ALA A 55 11.78 -4.57 9.84
N GLY A 56 12.92 -4.06 10.32
CA GLY A 56 14.26 -4.39 9.82
C GLY A 56 14.76 -3.57 8.61
N GLY A 57 13.98 -2.59 8.13
CA GLY A 57 14.38 -1.68 7.05
C GLY A 57 14.68 -2.36 5.71
N LEU A 58 15.29 -1.62 4.79
CA LEU A 58 15.64 -2.14 3.45
C LEU A 58 16.77 -3.19 3.51
N HIS A 59 17.62 -3.14 4.53
CA HIS A 59 18.68 -4.13 4.70
C HIS A 59 18.13 -5.54 4.96
N MET A 60 17.09 -5.68 5.77
CA MET A 60 16.45 -6.99 5.95
C MET A 60 15.66 -7.40 4.72
N ARG A 61 15.02 -6.45 4.02
CA ARG A 61 14.37 -6.71 2.73
C ARG A 61 15.36 -7.29 1.70
N GLN A 62 16.58 -6.77 1.61
CA GLN A 62 17.62 -7.36 0.75
C GLN A 62 17.85 -8.83 1.09
N LYS A 63 17.94 -9.19 2.38
CA LYS A 63 18.09 -10.61 2.79
C LYS A 63 16.86 -11.45 2.42
N ASP A 64 15.67 -10.91 2.62
CA ASP A 64 14.41 -11.57 2.28
C ASP A 64 14.30 -11.88 0.78
N GLU A 65 14.94 -11.07 -0.08
CA GLU A 65 14.96 -11.28 -1.53
C GLU A 65 16.15 -12.16 -1.98
N HIS A 66 17.37 -11.86 -1.52
CA HIS A 66 18.59 -12.58 -1.91
C HIS A 66 18.60 -14.04 -1.44
N ILE A 67 18.18 -14.31 -0.21
CA ILE A 67 18.29 -15.67 0.38
C ILE A 67 17.42 -16.67 -0.40
N PRO A 68 16.10 -16.45 -0.60
CA PRO A 68 15.29 -17.39 -1.39
C PRO A 68 15.80 -17.58 -2.83
N LEU A 69 16.26 -16.50 -3.47
CA LEU A 69 16.82 -16.56 -4.83
C LEU A 69 18.07 -17.44 -4.90
N SER A 70 18.93 -17.42 -3.87
CA SER A 70 20.10 -18.30 -3.78
C SER A 70 19.74 -19.80 -3.71
N PHE A 71 18.51 -20.14 -3.30
CA PHE A 71 17.97 -21.50 -3.30
C PHE A 71 17.09 -21.80 -4.54
N GLY A 72 17.08 -20.92 -5.54
CA GLY A 72 16.26 -21.06 -6.74
C GLY A 72 14.76 -20.88 -6.49
N LYS A 73 14.39 -20.12 -5.45
CA LYS A 73 13.00 -19.74 -5.12
C LYS A 73 12.81 -18.25 -5.29
N ILE A 74 11.57 -17.81 -5.46
CA ILE A 74 11.24 -16.39 -5.57
C ILE A 74 11.62 -15.68 -4.26
N GLY A 75 12.44 -14.63 -4.38
CA GLY A 75 12.66 -13.63 -3.35
C GLY A 75 11.83 -12.38 -3.66
N GLN A 76 10.86 -12.08 -2.80
CA GLN A 76 9.95 -10.94 -2.99
C GLN A 76 9.55 -10.41 -1.60
N GLU A 77 9.23 -9.12 -1.53
CA GLU A 77 8.95 -8.38 -0.30
C GLU A 77 7.80 -8.94 0.56
N THR A 78 6.69 -9.36 -0.06
CA THR A 78 5.44 -9.75 0.60
C THR A 78 4.96 -11.15 0.24
N CYS A 79 5.55 -11.77 -0.79
CA CYS A 79 5.20 -13.08 -1.30
C CYS A 79 6.32 -14.11 -1.04
N GLY A 80 5.92 -15.37 -0.87
CA GLY A 80 6.86 -16.47 -0.68
C GLY A 80 7.68 -16.37 0.61
N ALA A 81 8.88 -16.95 0.60
CA ALA A 81 9.73 -17.05 1.80
C ALA A 81 10.19 -15.69 2.33
N GLY A 82 10.50 -14.75 1.43
CA GLY A 82 10.87 -13.38 1.80
C GLY A 82 9.71 -12.65 2.50
N GLY A 83 8.51 -12.72 1.90
CA GLY A 83 7.29 -12.19 2.50
C GLY A 83 6.99 -12.75 3.88
N MET A 84 7.09 -14.07 4.08
CA MET A 84 6.87 -14.67 5.40
C MET A 84 7.93 -14.25 6.43
N SER A 85 9.21 -14.20 6.03
CA SER A 85 10.31 -13.70 6.89
C SER A 85 10.07 -12.25 7.33
N TYR A 86 9.61 -11.40 6.41
CA TYR A 86 9.21 -10.04 6.72
C TYR A 86 7.98 -10.01 7.64
N GLY A 87 6.96 -10.81 7.36
CA GLY A 87 5.74 -10.92 8.17
C GLY A 87 6.01 -11.29 9.62
N LEU A 88 6.94 -12.20 9.90
CA LEU A 88 7.33 -12.54 11.27
C LEU A 88 7.92 -11.35 12.02
N ARG A 89 8.75 -10.53 11.37
CA ARG A 89 9.29 -9.31 11.98
C ARG A 89 8.20 -8.26 12.17
N SER A 90 7.36 -8.04 11.16
CA SER A 90 6.26 -7.07 11.21
C SER A 90 5.26 -7.41 12.31
N CYS A 91 4.95 -8.69 12.55
CA CYS A 91 4.04 -9.09 13.63
C CYS A 91 4.54 -8.65 15.01
N VAL A 92 5.84 -8.78 15.28
CA VAL A 92 6.44 -8.35 16.55
C VAL A 92 6.33 -6.84 16.70
N ASP A 93 6.87 -6.09 15.74
CA ASP A 93 6.97 -4.63 15.83
C ASP A 93 5.58 -3.95 15.77
N MET A 94 4.64 -4.49 14.97
CA MET A 94 3.27 -3.94 14.88
C MET A 94 2.48 -4.14 16.16
N VAL A 95 2.57 -5.32 16.78
CA VAL A 95 1.88 -5.59 18.05
C VAL A 95 2.42 -4.68 19.15
N GLU A 96 3.75 -4.54 19.25
CA GLU A 96 4.38 -3.63 20.20
C GLU A 96 3.94 -2.18 19.97
N ALA A 97 3.98 -1.70 18.73
CA ALA A 97 3.60 -0.33 18.40
C ALA A 97 2.12 -0.04 18.69
N ILE A 98 1.21 -0.97 18.39
CA ILE A 98 -0.22 -0.77 18.66
C ILE A 98 -0.50 -0.76 20.16
N HIS A 99 0.15 -1.62 20.96
CA HIS A 99 0.05 -1.54 22.42
C HIS A 99 0.50 -0.17 22.95
N GLN A 100 1.61 0.37 22.43
CA GLN A 100 2.07 1.72 22.78
C GLN A 100 1.07 2.80 22.34
N ILE A 101 0.56 2.75 21.12
CA ILE A 101 -0.45 3.71 20.62
C ILE A 101 -1.68 3.71 21.53
N ARG A 102 -2.18 2.52 21.91
CA ARG A 102 -3.38 2.36 22.73
C ARG A 102 -3.18 2.83 24.18
N GLU A 103 -1.95 2.90 24.68
CA GLU A 103 -1.64 3.52 25.96
C GLU A 103 -1.94 5.03 25.97
N TYR A 104 -1.63 5.73 24.86
CA TYR A 104 -1.72 7.20 24.80
C TYR A 104 -2.96 7.73 24.07
N SER A 105 -3.48 7.00 23.08
CA SER A 105 -4.68 7.37 22.31
C SER A 105 -5.55 6.13 22.03
N PRO A 106 -6.32 5.65 23.03
CA PRO A 106 -7.14 4.45 22.89
C PRO A 106 -8.23 4.56 21.82
N GLU A 107 -8.65 5.79 21.47
CA GLU A 107 -9.73 6.04 20.52
C GLU A 107 -9.27 6.41 19.09
N ALA A 108 -7.95 6.51 18.86
CA ALA A 108 -7.41 6.87 17.55
C ALA A 108 -7.76 5.83 16.48
N TRP A 109 -8.01 6.27 15.26
CA TRP A 109 -8.06 5.39 14.10
C TRP A 109 -6.64 5.04 13.64
N ILE A 110 -6.32 3.76 13.60
CA ILE A 110 -5.04 3.25 13.10
C ILE A 110 -5.24 2.83 11.65
N LEU A 111 -4.62 3.56 10.73
CA LEU A 111 -4.61 3.24 9.30
C LEU A 111 -3.26 2.63 8.95
N ASN A 112 -3.24 1.36 8.58
CA ASN A 112 -2.03 0.58 8.39
C ASN A 112 -1.75 0.26 6.92
N TYR A 113 -0.60 0.75 6.41
CA TYR A 113 0.02 0.35 5.14
C TYR A 113 1.22 -0.59 5.34
N SER A 114 1.64 -0.86 6.57
CA SER A 114 2.78 -1.74 6.84
C SER A 114 2.50 -3.15 6.36
N ASN A 115 3.45 -3.64 5.58
CA ASN A 115 3.40 -4.95 4.93
C ASN A 115 4.10 -6.05 5.76
N PRO A 116 3.90 -7.33 5.39
CA PRO A 116 2.91 -7.86 4.45
C PRO A 116 1.51 -7.78 5.06
N ALA A 117 0.61 -7.00 4.43
CA ALA A 117 -0.64 -6.61 5.08
C ALA A 117 -1.56 -7.81 5.37
N ALA A 118 -1.55 -8.87 4.55
CA ALA A 118 -2.26 -10.12 4.83
C ALA A 118 -1.84 -10.77 6.17
N ILE A 119 -0.52 -10.89 6.41
CA ILE A 119 0.02 -11.54 7.61
C ILE A 119 -0.20 -10.64 8.83
N VAL A 120 0.06 -9.34 8.68
CA VAL A 120 -0.15 -8.34 9.74
C VAL A 120 -1.61 -8.28 10.13
N ALA A 121 -2.54 -8.22 9.18
CA ALA A 121 -3.98 -8.19 9.46
C ALA A 121 -4.44 -9.42 10.26
N GLU A 122 -3.97 -10.62 9.90
CA GLU A 122 -4.30 -11.84 10.67
C GLU A 122 -3.69 -11.82 12.08
N CYS A 123 -2.46 -11.32 12.24
CA CYS A 123 -1.85 -11.16 13.55
C CYS A 123 -2.66 -10.21 14.44
N LEU A 124 -3.01 -9.03 13.90
CA LEU A 124 -3.74 -8.00 14.64
C LEU A 124 -5.18 -8.41 14.95
N ARG A 125 -5.85 -9.17 14.07
CA ARG A 125 -7.17 -9.75 14.34
C ARG A 125 -7.15 -10.63 15.59
N ARG A 126 -6.10 -11.43 15.78
CA ARG A 126 -5.95 -12.32 16.95
C ARG A 126 -5.57 -11.57 18.21
N GLU A 127 -4.65 -10.62 18.11
CA GLU A 127 -4.14 -9.87 19.27
C GLU A 127 -5.14 -8.83 19.78
N PHE A 128 -5.88 -8.18 18.87
CA PHE A 128 -6.81 -7.08 19.18
C PHE A 128 -8.24 -7.35 18.68
N PRO A 129 -8.90 -8.46 19.07
CA PRO A 129 -10.19 -8.87 18.49
C PRO A 129 -11.33 -7.86 18.75
N ASP A 130 -11.24 -7.10 19.84
CA ASP A 130 -12.24 -6.11 20.25
C ASP A 130 -11.97 -4.70 19.69
N ASP A 131 -10.80 -4.48 19.08
CA ASP A 131 -10.42 -3.18 18.53
C ASP A 131 -10.99 -2.99 17.12
N LYS A 132 -12.01 -2.14 17.00
CA LYS A 132 -12.70 -1.87 15.73
C LYS A 132 -12.12 -0.68 14.96
N LYS A 133 -11.02 -0.09 15.45
CA LYS A 133 -10.39 1.11 14.87
C LYS A 133 -9.00 0.83 14.29
N ILE A 134 -8.72 -0.42 13.96
CA ILE A 134 -7.53 -0.82 13.19
C ILE A 134 -7.99 -1.18 11.78
N LEU A 135 -7.50 -0.45 10.78
CA LEU A 135 -7.81 -0.68 9.38
C LEU A 135 -6.54 -0.93 8.58
N ASN A 136 -6.41 -2.15 8.04
CA ASN A 136 -5.32 -2.52 7.14
C ASN A 136 -5.75 -2.22 5.69
N ILE A 137 -4.89 -1.54 4.94
CA ILE A 137 -5.19 -1.09 3.57
C ILE A 137 -4.04 -1.39 2.62
N CYS A 138 -4.35 -1.48 1.33
CA CYS A 138 -3.40 -1.69 0.25
C CYS A 138 -3.77 -0.86 -0.96
N ASP A 139 -2.78 -0.26 -1.60
CA ASP A 139 -2.94 0.60 -2.77
C ASP A 139 -2.92 -0.17 -4.09
N GLN A 140 -2.50 -1.44 -4.09
CA GLN A 140 -2.39 -2.25 -5.31
C GLN A 140 -3.72 -2.37 -6.07
N PRO A 141 -4.89 -2.63 -5.44
CA PRO A 141 -6.16 -2.65 -6.16
C PRO A 141 -6.50 -1.30 -6.80
N GLU A 142 -6.33 -0.18 -6.09
CA GLU A 142 -6.54 1.16 -6.65
C GLU A 142 -5.59 1.44 -7.83
N ASN A 143 -4.33 1.04 -7.73
CA ASN A 143 -3.36 1.18 -8.82
C ASN A 143 -3.76 0.38 -10.07
N VAL A 144 -4.39 -0.79 -9.93
CA VAL A 144 -4.96 -1.56 -11.06
C VAL A 144 -6.16 -0.81 -11.67
N VAL A 145 -7.04 -0.23 -10.85
CA VAL A 145 -8.16 0.61 -11.32
C VAL A 145 -7.65 1.84 -12.07
N ARG A 146 -6.63 2.54 -11.55
CA ARG A 146 -5.98 3.68 -12.19
C ARG A 146 -5.32 3.32 -13.53
N SER A 147 -4.69 2.14 -13.59
CA SER A 147 -4.09 1.62 -14.82
C SER A 147 -5.15 1.27 -15.87
N THR A 148 -6.28 0.73 -15.41
CA THR A 148 -7.46 0.48 -16.24
C THR A 148 -8.04 1.80 -16.79
N SER A 149 -8.09 2.86 -15.97
CA SER A 149 -8.54 4.18 -16.42
C SER A 149 -7.63 4.77 -17.50
N ARG A 150 -6.30 4.57 -17.39
CA ARG A 150 -5.32 4.92 -18.44
C ARG A 150 -5.61 4.18 -19.75
N LEU A 151 -5.95 2.89 -19.70
CA LEU A 151 -6.29 2.10 -20.89
C LEU A 151 -7.57 2.57 -21.57
N LEU A 152 -8.58 2.93 -20.77
CA LEU A 152 -9.89 3.35 -21.25
C LEU A 152 -9.95 4.83 -21.65
N GLY A 153 -8.99 5.64 -21.21
CA GLY A 153 -8.98 7.09 -21.42
C GLY A 153 -10.02 7.82 -20.56
N CYS A 154 -10.29 7.34 -19.34
CA CYS A 154 -11.25 7.92 -18.40
C CYS A 154 -10.63 8.27 -17.03
N ASP A 155 -11.39 8.98 -16.20
CA ASP A 155 -11.06 9.20 -14.79
C ASP A 155 -11.27 7.88 -14.02
N TRP A 156 -10.33 7.50 -13.16
CA TRP A 156 -10.43 6.28 -12.36
C TRP A 156 -11.56 6.36 -11.32
N ASN A 157 -11.98 7.57 -10.91
CA ASN A 157 -13.12 7.76 -10.01
C ASN A 157 -14.47 7.48 -10.68
N ASP A 158 -14.52 7.36 -12.01
CA ASP A 158 -15.69 6.95 -12.78
C ASP A 158 -15.81 5.41 -12.88
N LEU A 159 -14.86 4.65 -12.32
CA LEU A 159 -14.87 3.18 -12.31
C LEU A 159 -15.43 2.63 -10.99
N ASP A 160 -16.26 1.59 -11.08
CA ASP A 160 -16.84 0.88 -9.94
C ASP A 160 -16.48 -0.61 -9.99
N PRO A 161 -15.36 -1.00 -9.35
CA PRO A 161 -14.90 -2.38 -9.39
C PRO A 161 -15.77 -3.30 -8.54
N VAL A 162 -15.86 -4.57 -8.94
CA VAL A 162 -16.22 -5.68 -8.06
C VAL A 162 -14.97 -6.54 -7.89
N TYR A 163 -14.51 -6.69 -6.64
CA TYR A 163 -13.21 -7.31 -6.32
C TYR A 163 -13.34 -8.26 -5.13
N PHE A 164 -12.64 -9.39 -5.22
CA PHE A 164 -12.47 -10.31 -4.09
C PHE A 164 -11.07 -10.90 -4.08
N GLY A 165 -10.58 -11.28 -2.90
CA GLY A 165 -9.33 -11.99 -2.74
C GLY A 165 -8.76 -11.86 -1.34
N LEU A 166 -7.48 -12.13 -1.23
CA LEU A 166 -6.63 -11.71 -0.12
C LEU A 166 -5.83 -10.48 -0.56
N ASN A 167 -5.20 -9.82 0.40
CA ASN A 167 -4.20 -8.81 0.06
C ASN A 167 -3.08 -9.40 -0.81
N HIS A 168 -2.74 -8.72 -1.91
CA HIS A 168 -1.79 -9.17 -2.94
C HIS A 168 -2.14 -10.53 -3.57
N TYR A 169 -3.41 -10.95 -3.53
CA TYR A 169 -3.88 -12.16 -4.21
C TYR A 169 -5.39 -12.09 -4.46
N GLY A 170 -5.82 -11.49 -5.56
CA GLY A 170 -7.23 -11.20 -5.79
C GLY A 170 -7.58 -10.82 -7.22
N TRP A 171 -8.88 -10.78 -7.52
CA TRP A 171 -9.38 -10.62 -8.87
C TRP A 171 -10.54 -9.63 -8.94
N PHE A 172 -10.57 -8.84 -10.01
CA PHE A 172 -11.68 -7.99 -10.38
C PHE A 172 -12.64 -8.77 -11.28
N THR A 173 -13.83 -9.09 -10.77
CA THR A 173 -14.87 -9.83 -11.52
C THR A 173 -15.65 -8.92 -12.47
N HIS A 174 -15.76 -7.64 -12.14
CA HIS A 174 -16.37 -6.61 -12.98
C HIS A 174 -15.63 -5.28 -12.83
N MET A 175 -15.77 -4.44 -13.86
CA MET A 175 -15.33 -3.05 -13.82
C MET A 175 -16.43 -2.18 -14.43
N TYR A 176 -17.36 -1.69 -13.62
CA TYR A 176 -18.50 -0.93 -14.12
C TYR A 176 -18.17 0.55 -14.36
N ASP A 177 -18.74 1.15 -15.39
CA ASP A 177 -18.83 2.60 -15.52
C ASP A 177 -19.87 3.14 -14.53
N ARG A 178 -19.49 4.08 -13.66
CA ARG A 178 -20.39 4.63 -12.63
C ARG A 178 -21.59 5.40 -13.18
N LYS A 179 -21.50 5.94 -14.40
CA LYS A 179 -22.54 6.77 -14.99
C LYS A 179 -23.55 5.92 -15.77
N THR A 180 -23.09 4.90 -16.49
CA THR A 180 -23.93 4.08 -17.37
C THR A 180 -24.28 2.71 -16.78
N GLY A 181 -23.46 2.19 -15.87
CA GLY A 181 -23.56 0.81 -15.37
C GLY A 181 -23.06 -0.26 -16.34
N GLU A 182 -22.42 0.13 -17.45
CA GLU A 182 -21.83 -0.82 -18.41
C GLU A 182 -20.64 -1.54 -17.78
N ASP A 183 -20.56 -2.87 -17.94
CA ASP A 183 -19.37 -3.63 -17.56
C ASP A 183 -18.27 -3.45 -18.61
N LEU A 184 -17.18 -2.80 -18.21
CA LEU A 184 -16.05 -2.48 -19.08
C LEU A 184 -15.04 -3.63 -19.14
N LEU A 185 -15.14 -4.68 -18.32
CA LEU A 185 -14.18 -5.79 -18.29
C LEU A 185 -13.96 -6.47 -19.65
N PRO A 186 -15.00 -6.74 -20.48
CA PRO A 186 -14.79 -7.28 -21.82
C PRO A 186 -13.94 -6.35 -22.70
N LYS A 187 -14.19 -5.04 -22.66
CA LYS A 187 -13.42 -4.04 -23.42
C LYS A 187 -11.98 -3.94 -22.93
N ILE A 188 -11.77 -4.00 -21.61
CA ILE A 188 -10.44 -4.02 -21.00
C ILE A 188 -9.64 -5.21 -21.51
N ARG A 189 -10.25 -6.40 -21.55
CA ARG A 189 -9.60 -7.63 -22.05
C ARG A 189 -9.09 -7.49 -23.49
N GLU A 190 -9.92 -6.98 -24.39
CA GLU A 190 -9.52 -6.76 -25.79
C GLU A 190 -8.36 -5.77 -25.91
N ILE A 191 -8.41 -4.65 -25.17
CA ILE A 191 -7.33 -3.65 -25.19
C ILE A 191 -6.04 -4.22 -24.62
N VAL A 192 -6.11 -4.98 -23.51
CA VAL A 192 -4.94 -5.64 -22.91
C VAL A 192 -4.31 -6.62 -23.89
N LYS A 193 -5.12 -7.40 -24.61
CA LYS A 193 -4.63 -8.33 -25.63
C LYS A 193 -3.86 -7.61 -26.74
N GLU A 194 -4.35 -6.45 -27.20
CA GLU A 194 -3.73 -5.69 -28.29
C GLU A 194 -2.53 -4.84 -27.86
N LYS A 195 -2.59 -4.21 -26.69
CA LYS A 195 -1.67 -3.13 -26.29
C LYS A 195 -0.87 -3.42 -25.03
N GLY A 196 -1.15 -4.53 -24.34
CA GLY A 196 -0.61 -4.82 -23.02
C GLY A 196 -1.26 -3.98 -21.91
N PHE A 197 -0.69 -4.07 -20.71
CA PHE A 197 -1.16 -3.39 -19.51
C PHE A 197 -0.02 -2.59 -18.88
N LEU A 198 -0.23 -1.30 -18.63
CA LEU A 198 0.78 -0.38 -18.10
C LEU A 198 0.28 0.31 -16.84
N PRO A 199 1.15 0.60 -15.86
CA PRO A 199 0.76 1.40 -14.71
C PRO A 199 0.37 2.82 -15.15
N GLN A 200 -0.51 3.48 -14.39
CA GLN A 200 -0.96 4.84 -14.72
C GLN A 200 0.22 5.82 -14.90
N ASP A 201 1.25 5.69 -14.06
CA ASP A 201 2.47 6.51 -14.01
C ASP A 201 3.69 5.82 -14.64
N ALA A 202 3.48 5.04 -15.70
CA ALA A 202 4.53 4.24 -16.36
C ALA A 202 5.83 4.99 -16.66
N GLU A 203 5.74 6.27 -16.98
CA GLU A 203 6.89 7.11 -17.31
C GLU A 203 7.84 7.34 -16.13
N GLN A 204 7.39 7.13 -14.89
CA GLN A 204 8.18 7.28 -13.66
C GLN A 204 8.53 5.94 -12.99
N ARG A 205 8.01 4.82 -13.50
CA ARG A 205 8.21 3.50 -12.91
C ARG A 205 9.54 2.88 -13.35
N ASP A 206 10.18 2.18 -12.42
CA ASP A 206 11.34 1.34 -12.73
C ASP A 206 10.94 0.17 -13.66
N LYS A 207 11.90 -0.35 -14.41
CA LYS A 207 11.69 -1.45 -15.37
C LYS A 207 11.01 -2.66 -14.73
N SER A 208 11.37 -3.02 -13.50
CA SER A 208 10.79 -4.13 -12.75
C SER A 208 9.27 -3.99 -12.54
N TRP A 209 8.78 -2.77 -12.34
CA TRP A 209 7.34 -2.48 -12.27
C TRP A 209 6.67 -2.53 -13.64
N LEU A 210 7.31 -2.02 -14.69
CA LEU A 210 6.77 -2.11 -16.06
C LEU A 210 6.61 -3.56 -16.51
N GLU A 211 7.59 -4.41 -16.20
CA GLU A 211 7.52 -5.86 -16.47
C GLU A 211 6.41 -6.55 -15.66
N THR A 212 6.21 -6.13 -14.41
CA THR A 212 5.16 -6.70 -13.54
C THR A 212 3.76 -6.38 -14.06
N TYR A 213 3.50 -5.12 -14.44
CA TYR A 213 2.23 -4.72 -15.04
C TYR A 213 2.04 -5.32 -16.44
N GLY A 214 3.09 -5.33 -17.26
CA GLY A 214 3.03 -5.91 -18.61
C GLY A 214 2.67 -7.39 -18.60
N PHE A 215 3.06 -8.14 -17.56
CA PHE A 215 2.75 -9.56 -17.43
C PHE A 215 1.26 -9.86 -17.22
N VAL A 216 0.43 -8.87 -16.89
CA VAL A 216 -1.04 -9.01 -16.85
C VAL A 216 -1.58 -9.48 -18.21
N GLN A 217 -0.96 -9.07 -19.31
CA GLN A 217 -1.36 -9.53 -20.65
C GLN A 217 -1.30 -11.06 -20.78
N THR A 218 -0.20 -11.69 -20.33
CA THR A 218 -0.06 -13.14 -20.34
C THR A 218 -1.06 -13.80 -19.40
N MET A 219 -1.22 -13.27 -18.18
CA MET A 219 -2.17 -13.81 -17.21
C MET A 219 -3.61 -13.82 -17.73
N MET A 220 -4.04 -12.75 -18.40
CA MET A 220 -5.40 -12.65 -18.96
C MET A 220 -5.59 -13.43 -20.27
N GLU A 221 -4.53 -13.86 -20.96
CA GLU A 221 -4.67 -14.78 -22.09
C GLU A 221 -4.88 -16.22 -21.58
N ASP A 222 -4.14 -16.63 -20.54
CA ASP A 222 -4.25 -17.98 -19.97
C ASP A 222 -5.47 -18.13 -19.05
N PHE A 223 -5.81 -17.08 -18.28
CA PHE A 223 -6.92 -17.02 -17.32
C PHE A 223 -7.82 -15.82 -17.63
N PRO A 224 -8.67 -15.91 -18.67
CA PRO A 224 -9.33 -14.73 -19.21
C PRO A 224 -10.44 -14.20 -18.34
N ASP A 225 -11.03 -15.00 -17.45
CA ASP A 225 -12.31 -14.68 -16.78
C ASP A 225 -12.29 -13.33 -16.04
N TYR A 226 -11.25 -13.06 -15.25
CA TYR A 226 -11.17 -11.89 -14.38
C TYR A 226 -9.89 -11.08 -14.64
N LEU A 227 -9.91 -9.78 -14.31
CA LEU A 227 -8.69 -8.97 -14.29
C LEU A 227 -7.92 -9.26 -12.99
N PRO A 228 -6.69 -9.80 -13.04
CA PRO A 228 -5.96 -10.22 -11.85
C PRO A 228 -5.27 -9.05 -11.14
N ASN A 229 -5.00 -9.24 -9.85
CA ASN A 229 -3.99 -8.47 -9.15
C ASN A 229 -2.61 -8.80 -9.75
N THR A 230 -1.71 -7.81 -9.86
CA THR A 230 -0.40 -8.03 -10.50
C THR A 230 0.48 -9.02 -9.73
N TYR A 231 0.24 -9.19 -8.43
CA TYR A 231 0.94 -10.16 -7.58
C TYR A 231 0.58 -11.62 -7.87
N ASP A 232 -0.58 -11.88 -8.49
CA ASP A 232 -1.04 -13.24 -8.84
C ASP A 232 0.00 -13.96 -9.71
N GLY A 233 0.79 -13.21 -10.50
CA GLY A 233 1.86 -13.74 -11.33
C GLY A 233 2.95 -14.49 -10.55
N TYR A 234 3.18 -14.16 -9.28
CA TYR A 234 4.14 -14.90 -8.43
C TYR A 234 3.63 -16.29 -8.03
N TYR A 235 2.30 -16.46 -7.94
CA TYR A 235 1.67 -17.71 -7.55
C TYR A 235 1.33 -18.59 -8.76
N LEU A 236 0.88 -17.97 -9.85
CA LEU A 236 0.48 -18.66 -11.07
C LEU A 236 1.66 -19.03 -11.97
N TYR A 237 2.76 -18.26 -11.90
CA TYR A 237 3.95 -18.45 -12.76
C TYR A 237 5.26 -18.44 -11.97
N PRO A 238 5.41 -19.27 -10.94
CA PRO A 238 6.53 -19.16 -10.02
C PRO A 238 7.88 -19.44 -10.70
N GLU A 239 7.95 -20.41 -11.63
CA GLU A 239 9.17 -20.73 -12.36
C GLU A 239 9.60 -19.57 -13.28
N TYR A 240 8.66 -18.99 -14.02
CA TYR A 240 8.92 -17.84 -14.88
C TYR A 240 9.39 -16.64 -14.06
N LYS A 241 8.70 -16.31 -12.97
CA LYS A 241 9.09 -15.19 -12.12
C LYS A 241 10.47 -15.42 -11.51
N ALA A 242 10.76 -16.61 -10.98
CA ALA A 242 12.08 -16.94 -10.43
C ALA A 242 13.20 -16.83 -11.48
N SER A 243 12.97 -17.29 -12.71
CA SER A 243 14.01 -17.30 -13.76
C SER A 243 14.36 -15.92 -14.31
N HIS A 244 13.53 -14.90 -14.07
CA HIS A 244 13.74 -13.53 -14.55
C HIS A 244 14.16 -12.55 -13.43
N LEU A 245 14.27 -13.02 -12.19
CA LEU A 245 14.79 -12.24 -11.08
C LEU A 245 16.31 -12.37 -11.00
N ASN A 246 16.99 -11.26 -10.72
CA ASN A 246 18.44 -11.26 -10.58
C ASN A 246 18.84 -11.56 -9.12
N PRO A 247 19.49 -12.72 -8.85
CA PRO A 247 19.85 -13.13 -7.49
C PRO A 247 20.93 -12.26 -6.85
N ASN A 248 21.64 -11.44 -7.61
CA ASN A 248 22.73 -10.59 -7.11
C ASN A 248 22.36 -9.10 -7.06
N TYR A 249 21.20 -8.71 -7.59
CA TYR A 249 20.71 -7.34 -7.59
C TYR A 249 19.19 -7.36 -7.65
N THR A 250 18.58 -7.28 -6.47
CA THR A 250 17.16 -7.48 -6.20
C THR A 250 16.40 -6.16 -6.18
N ARG A 251 15.08 -6.21 -5.95
CA ARG A 251 14.25 -5.00 -5.92
C ARG A 251 14.62 -4.10 -4.73
N ALA A 252 15.05 -4.67 -3.61
CA ALA A 252 15.55 -3.92 -2.48
C ALA A 252 16.78 -3.08 -2.87
N ASP A 253 17.69 -3.64 -3.67
CA ASP A 253 18.88 -2.94 -4.18
C ASP A 253 18.47 -1.77 -5.11
N GLU A 254 17.51 -2.00 -6.01
CA GLU A 254 16.95 -0.94 -6.86
C GLU A 254 16.33 0.20 -6.04
N VAL A 255 15.63 -0.11 -4.94
CA VAL A 255 15.01 0.90 -4.08
C VAL A 255 16.07 1.72 -3.34
N ILE A 256 17.12 1.07 -2.82
CA ILE A 256 18.26 1.72 -2.16
C ILE A 256 18.99 2.64 -3.14
N ASP A 257 19.27 2.16 -4.35
CA ASP A 257 20.01 2.92 -5.37
C ASP A 257 19.16 3.96 -6.09
N GLY A 258 17.83 3.81 -6.08
CA GLY A 258 16.89 4.67 -6.78
C GLY A 258 16.12 5.60 -5.84
N ARG A 259 15.02 5.10 -5.28
CA ARG A 259 14.06 5.94 -4.53
C ARG A 259 14.66 6.51 -3.25
N GLU A 260 15.34 5.70 -2.44
CA GLU A 260 15.90 6.16 -1.17
C GLU A 260 16.92 7.29 -1.39
N LYS A 261 17.90 7.08 -2.28
CA LYS A 261 18.88 8.13 -2.63
C LYS A 261 18.22 9.41 -3.14
N ARG A 262 17.20 9.33 -4.01
CA ARG A 262 16.52 10.52 -4.54
C ARG A 262 15.83 11.33 -3.44
N VAL A 263 15.05 10.67 -2.58
CA VAL A 263 14.28 11.32 -1.51
C VAL A 263 15.21 11.98 -0.48
N PHE A 264 16.23 11.26 0.00
CA PHE A 264 17.15 11.82 0.99
C PHE A 264 17.99 12.96 0.39
N LYS A 265 18.41 12.85 -0.87
CA LYS A 265 19.12 13.94 -1.55
C LYS A 265 18.25 15.19 -1.68
N GLU A 266 16.97 15.05 -2.01
CA GLU A 266 16.05 16.19 -2.06
C GLU A 266 15.89 16.85 -0.68
N CYS A 267 15.75 16.05 0.38
CA CYS A 267 15.72 16.57 1.76
C CYS A 267 16.99 17.37 2.06
N GLU A 268 18.17 16.82 1.77
CA GLU A 268 19.46 17.51 1.97
C GLU A 268 19.56 18.84 1.20
N GLU A 269 19.11 18.86 -0.06
CA GLU A 269 19.12 20.05 -0.91
C GLU A 269 18.22 21.15 -0.33
N VAL A 270 17.02 20.81 0.12
CA VAL A 270 16.06 21.75 0.74
C VAL A 270 16.55 22.24 2.10
N ILE A 271 17.08 21.35 2.96
CA ILE A 271 17.65 21.72 4.27
C ILE A 271 18.81 22.70 4.08
N LYS A 272 19.71 22.41 3.14
CA LYS A 272 20.85 23.29 2.83
C LYS A 272 20.41 24.64 2.28
N ALA A 273 19.34 24.67 1.49
CA ALA A 273 18.78 25.91 0.97
C ALA A 273 17.98 26.72 2.02
N GLY A 274 17.45 26.04 3.04
CA GLY A 274 16.57 26.62 4.07
C GLY A 274 15.21 27.08 3.54
N LYS A 275 14.82 26.62 2.35
CA LYS A 275 13.57 26.94 1.65
C LYS A 275 13.26 25.88 0.59
N LEU A 276 11.99 25.70 0.24
CA LEU A 276 11.58 24.75 -0.82
C LEU A 276 12.12 25.17 -2.20
N GLY A 277 12.16 26.48 -2.45
CA GLY A 277 12.55 27.04 -3.75
C GLY A 277 11.49 26.85 -4.85
N ASP A 278 11.76 27.42 -6.03
CA ASP A 278 10.78 27.49 -7.14
C ASP A 278 10.63 26.18 -7.93
N LYS A 279 11.47 25.17 -7.63
CA LYS A 279 11.49 23.86 -8.30
C LYS A 279 10.72 22.78 -7.56
N PHE A 280 10.06 23.12 -6.45
CA PHE A 280 9.20 22.17 -5.76
C PHE A 280 7.95 21.90 -6.60
N HIS A 281 7.97 20.79 -7.32
CA HIS A 281 6.82 20.28 -8.06
C HIS A 281 6.17 19.20 -7.20
N ALA A 282 5.04 19.53 -6.57
CA ALA A 282 4.22 18.54 -5.91
C ALA A 282 3.81 17.49 -6.95
N ILE A 283 4.25 16.25 -6.77
CA ILE A 283 3.76 15.11 -7.54
C ILE A 283 2.60 14.54 -6.72
N SER A 284 1.47 14.30 -7.37
CA SER A 284 0.36 13.53 -6.79
C SER A 284 0.88 12.13 -6.50
N ASP A 285 0.99 11.79 -5.22
CA ASP A 285 1.37 10.44 -4.78
C ASP A 285 0.09 9.65 -4.50
N ALA A 286 -0.29 8.79 -5.45
CA ALA A 286 -1.46 7.94 -5.32
C ALA A 286 -1.44 7.11 -4.03
N HIS A 287 -0.26 6.71 -3.54
CA HIS A 287 -0.11 5.96 -2.30
C HIS A 287 -0.51 6.79 -1.08
N ALA A 288 0.07 7.98 -0.91
CA ALA A 288 -0.28 8.87 0.19
C ALA A 288 -1.72 9.39 0.11
N GLU A 289 -2.21 9.73 -1.09
CA GLU A 289 -3.55 10.24 -1.31
C GLU A 289 -4.64 9.26 -0.89
N MET A 290 -4.45 7.96 -1.13
CA MET A 290 -5.45 6.96 -0.76
C MET A 290 -5.62 6.90 0.77
N MET A 291 -4.54 6.91 1.56
CA MET A 291 -4.64 6.91 3.02
C MET A 291 -5.32 8.18 3.56
N ILE A 292 -5.04 9.35 2.96
CA ILE A 292 -5.73 10.60 3.31
C ILE A 292 -7.21 10.49 2.99
N LYS A 293 -7.60 9.97 1.82
CA LYS A 293 -9.01 9.76 1.44
C LYS A 293 -9.74 8.78 2.35
N VAL A 294 -9.05 7.72 2.79
CA VAL A 294 -9.57 6.77 3.79
C VAL A 294 -9.82 7.48 5.12
N ALA A 295 -8.88 8.29 5.60
CA ALA A 295 -9.05 9.09 6.81
C ALA A 295 -10.21 10.09 6.69
N GLU A 296 -10.33 10.79 5.55
CA GLU A 296 -11.45 11.68 5.26
C GLU A 296 -12.79 10.94 5.27
N ALA A 297 -12.86 9.75 4.67
CA ALA A 297 -14.08 8.95 4.65
C ALA A 297 -14.56 8.57 6.04
N ILE A 298 -13.63 8.22 6.93
CA ILE A 298 -13.90 7.93 8.35
C ILE A 298 -14.33 9.21 9.08
N ALA A 299 -13.51 10.26 9.01
CA ALA A 299 -13.70 11.51 9.76
C ALA A 299 -15.01 12.23 9.40
N PHE A 300 -15.38 12.21 8.11
CA PHE A 300 -16.56 12.89 7.60
C PHE A 300 -17.73 11.94 7.29
N ASN A 301 -17.58 10.65 7.59
CA ASN A 301 -18.59 9.62 7.37
C ASN A 301 -19.16 9.66 5.93
N THR A 302 -18.28 9.69 4.94
CA THR A 302 -18.67 9.92 3.54
C THR A 302 -19.35 8.71 2.90
N LEU A 303 -19.17 7.51 3.48
CA LEU A 303 -19.65 6.22 2.93
C LEU A 303 -19.11 5.96 1.52
N GLY A 304 -17.90 6.45 1.22
CA GLY A 304 -17.19 6.14 -0.02
C GLY A 304 -16.86 4.65 -0.13
N ARG A 305 -16.74 4.15 -1.37
CA ARG A 305 -16.35 2.76 -1.65
C ARG A 305 -14.84 2.63 -1.80
N PHE A 306 -14.25 1.70 -1.04
CA PHE A 306 -12.83 1.38 -1.05
C PHE A 306 -12.65 -0.15 -1.07
N ILE A 307 -11.53 -0.64 -1.62
CA ILE A 307 -11.14 -2.04 -1.49
C ILE A 307 -10.28 -2.14 -0.21
N LEU A 308 -10.78 -2.84 0.81
CA LEU A 308 -10.21 -2.86 2.15
C LEU A 308 -10.02 -4.29 2.66
N ILE A 309 -9.05 -4.48 3.57
CA ILE A 309 -8.81 -5.76 4.22
C ILE A 309 -9.69 -5.86 5.48
N VAL A 310 -10.56 -6.85 5.52
CA VAL A 310 -11.59 -7.05 6.56
C VAL A 310 -11.69 -8.53 6.94
N GLU A 311 -12.23 -8.83 8.11
CA GLU A 311 -12.60 -10.22 8.46
C GLU A 311 -13.77 -10.67 7.56
N ASN A 312 -13.69 -11.89 7.05
CA ASN A 312 -14.57 -12.41 6.01
C ASN A 312 -16.04 -12.42 6.45
N ASN A 313 -16.36 -13.09 7.56
CA ASN A 313 -17.70 -13.17 8.14
C ASN A 313 -18.83 -13.35 7.10
N GLY A 314 -18.63 -14.27 6.14
CA GLY A 314 -19.57 -14.58 5.08
C GLY A 314 -19.56 -13.68 3.83
N ALA A 315 -18.71 -12.65 3.74
CA ALA A 315 -18.55 -11.84 2.52
C ALA A 315 -18.11 -12.70 1.31
N ILE A 316 -17.20 -13.65 1.54
CA ILE A 316 -16.87 -14.76 0.65
C ILE A 316 -17.44 -16.03 1.28
N ALA A 317 -18.65 -16.40 0.85
CA ALA A 317 -19.51 -17.38 1.53
C ALA A 317 -18.94 -18.82 1.64
N ASN A 318 -17.97 -19.17 0.79
CA ASN A 318 -17.34 -20.49 0.77
C ASN A 318 -15.92 -20.49 1.37
N MET A 319 -15.53 -19.44 2.07
CA MET A 319 -14.32 -19.36 2.90
C MET A 319 -14.69 -19.29 4.39
N GLN A 320 -13.74 -19.66 5.25
CA GLN A 320 -13.91 -19.56 6.71
C GLN A 320 -14.17 -18.10 7.15
N ASP A 321 -14.98 -17.92 8.19
CA ASP A 321 -15.41 -16.60 8.66
C ASP A 321 -14.27 -15.73 9.18
N ASP A 322 -13.26 -16.36 9.77
CA ASP A 322 -12.14 -15.68 10.44
C ASP A 322 -10.95 -15.35 9.51
N ALA A 323 -11.12 -15.54 8.20
CA ALA A 323 -10.11 -15.14 7.22
C ALA A 323 -10.09 -13.62 7.04
N MET A 324 -8.90 -13.01 7.02
CA MET A 324 -8.75 -11.63 6.56
C MET A 324 -8.76 -11.60 5.02
N VAL A 325 -9.82 -11.04 4.43
CA VAL A 325 -10.06 -10.94 2.98
C VAL A 325 -10.01 -9.50 2.52
N GLU A 326 -9.79 -9.27 1.23
CA GLU A 326 -9.75 -7.95 0.61
C GLU A 326 -10.92 -7.82 -0.37
N VAL A 327 -11.88 -6.95 -0.03
CA VAL A 327 -13.16 -6.78 -0.75
C VAL A 327 -13.58 -5.31 -0.79
N VAL A 328 -14.54 -4.98 -1.66
CA VAL A 328 -15.13 -3.63 -1.71
C VAL A 328 -15.98 -3.40 -0.46
N CYS A 329 -15.77 -2.27 0.20
CA CYS A 329 -16.47 -1.85 1.41
C CYS A 329 -16.94 -0.40 1.27
N GLU A 330 -18.10 -0.07 1.85
CA GLU A 330 -18.36 1.32 2.23
C GLU A 330 -17.56 1.66 3.50
N LEU A 331 -17.04 2.89 3.60
CA LEU A 331 -16.26 3.33 4.75
C LEU A 331 -16.84 4.59 5.39
N GLY A 332 -17.04 4.54 6.70
CA GLY A 332 -17.50 5.67 7.50
C GLY A 332 -16.93 5.66 8.92
N ILE A 333 -17.51 6.48 9.81
CA ILE A 333 -16.97 6.70 11.17
C ILE A 333 -16.94 5.43 12.02
N ASN A 334 -17.79 4.45 11.71
CA ASN A 334 -17.88 3.17 12.40
C ASN A 334 -17.05 2.06 11.73
N GLY A 335 -16.16 2.41 10.80
CA GLY A 335 -15.33 1.46 10.07
C GLY A 335 -15.96 0.91 8.79
N PRO A 336 -15.34 -0.13 8.21
CA PRO A 336 -15.73 -0.69 6.93
C PRO A 336 -17.05 -1.49 7.03
N ARG A 337 -17.85 -1.42 5.97
CA ARG A 337 -19.03 -2.25 5.73
C ARG A 337 -18.83 -3.04 4.43
N PRO A 338 -18.40 -4.31 4.51
CA PRO A 338 -18.15 -5.14 3.34
C PRO A 338 -19.42 -5.30 2.49
N LEU A 339 -19.28 -5.19 1.18
CA LEU A 339 -20.33 -5.52 0.23
C LEU A 339 -20.31 -7.05 -0.01
N GLN A 340 -21.49 -7.65 -0.10
CA GLN A 340 -21.68 -9.06 -0.43
C GLN A 340 -21.80 -9.30 -1.93
#